data_AF-A0A959K406-F1
#
_entry.id   AF-A0A959K406-F1
#
_cell.length_a   1.000
_cell.length_b   1.000
_cell.length_c   1.000
_cell.angle_alpha   90.00
_cell.angle_beta   90.00
_cell.angle_gamma   90.00
#
_symmetry.space_group_name_H-M   'P 1'
#
loop_
_entity.id
_entity.type
_entity.pdbx_description
1 polymer ?
#
loop_
_entity_poly.entity_id
_entity_poly.type
_entity_poly.pdbx_seq_one_letter_code
_entity_poly.pdbx_strand_id
1 'polypeptide(L)'
;MVNDKNTDLIIRYLMGDLSQREMRALEESMDLDPALKKEMDQYREVINKWQSTPLRSTPVKQIDRFNEWLDTQVSPREKITKTRTLNWWKYAAAASFLILISFLMLPQIFNDGKETNTQAQKEQLLQLVSAQNTTSRIKGINQYQSEPVVDPDVRDVFIRVLENDKSTNVRLAALEALSGLSQDPQVKTALIRILENDHEPAIQMAIINILVKWKDSTVKGTLQELLDKEEVPEDVKEEAFLGVTRL
;
A
#
# COMPACT_ATOMS: atom_id res chain seq x y z
N MET A 1 24.58 25.51 -12.70
CA MET A 1 24.64 24.59 -11.55
C MET A 1 23.88 25.27 -10.43
N VAL A 2 22.71 24.75 -10.08
CA VAL A 2 21.96 25.20 -8.90
C VAL A 2 22.78 24.75 -7.68
N ASN A 3 23.05 25.65 -6.76
CA ASN A 3 23.82 25.34 -5.55
C ASN A 3 22.86 24.63 -4.57
N ASP A 4 22.88 23.29 -4.56
CA ASP A 4 21.97 22.41 -3.81
C ASP A 4 21.80 22.81 -2.32
N LYS A 5 22.89 23.33 -1.73
CA LYS A 5 22.90 23.84 -0.35
C LYS A 5 22.05 25.10 -0.13
N ASN A 6 21.94 25.98 -1.13
CA ASN A 6 21.12 27.19 -1.05
C ASN A 6 19.63 26.84 -1.18
N THR A 7 19.30 25.87 -2.03
CA THR A 7 17.94 25.39 -2.25
C THR A 7 17.33 24.82 -0.97
N ASP A 8 18.05 23.97 -0.23
CA ASP A 8 17.60 23.44 1.07
C ASP A 8 17.30 24.57 2.09
N LEU A 9 18.22 25.55 2.20
CA LEU A 9 18.05 26.67 3.12
C LEU A 9 16.85 27.55 2.77
N ILE A 10 16.62 27.81 1.48
CA ILE A 10 15.45 28.57 1.01
C ILE A 10 14.15 27.82 1.35
N ILE A 11 14.10 26.52 1.08
CA ILE A 11 12.92 25.68 1.36
C ILE A 11 12.61 25.67 2.86
N ARG A 12 13.62 25.41 3.70
CA ARG A 12 13.47 25.42 5.17
C ARG A 12 13.06 26.79 5.72
N TYR A 13 13.57 27.88 5.14
CA TYR A 13 13.15 29.23 5.51
C TYR A 13 11.67 29.48 5.20
N LEU A 14 11.21 29.08 4.01
CA LEU A 14 9.81 29.27 3.58
C LEU A 14 8.82 28.40 4.37
N MET A 15 9.27 27.26 4.89
CA MET A 15 8.49 26.40 5.78
C MET A 15 8.48 26.87 7.25
N GLY A 16 9.35 27.83 7.61
CA GLY A 16 9.50 28.28 8.99
C GLY A 16 10.36 27.36 9.87
N ASP A 17 11.17 26.49 9.25
CA ASP A 17 11.96 25.43 9.90
C ASP A 17 13.43 25.82 10.13
N LEU A 18 13.77 27.11 10.01
CA LEU A 18 15.09 27.63 10.34
C LEU A 18 15.14 28.15 11.78
N SER A 19 16.27 27.89 12.45
CA SER A 19 16.56 28.55 13.72
C SER A 19 16.79 30.05 13.51
N GLN A 20 16.61 30.85 14.57
CA GLN A 20 16.83 32.30 14.53
C GLN A 20 18.24 32.71 14.08
N ARG A 21 19.25 31.85 14.29
CA ARG A 21 20.62 32.09 13.82
C ARG A 21 20.76 31.85 12.32
N GLU A 22 20.21 30.74 11.82
CA GLU A 22 20.22 30.39 10.39
C GLU A 22 19.41 31.39 9.58
N MET A 23 18.27 31.84 10.10
CA MET A 23 17.42 32.84 9.47
C MET A 23 18.18 34.15 9.23
N ARG A 24 18.85 34.68 10.25
CA ARG A 24 19.67 35.91 10.12
C ARG A 24 20.84 35.74 9.16
N ALA A 25 21.53 34.59 9.22
CA ALA A 25 22.64 34.31 8.32
C ALA A 25 22.19 34.22 6.86
N LEU A 26 21.01 33.67 6.60
CA LEU A 26 20.41 33.63 5.27
C LEU A 26 20.00 35.03 4.80
N GLU A 27 19.38 35.83 5.66
CA GLU A 27 19.02 37.22 5.36
C GLU A 27 20.24 38.08 5.02
N GLU A 28 21.31 37.96 5.80
CA GLU A 28 22.60 38.61 5.52
C GLU A 28 23.21 38.11 4.20
N SER A 29 23.10 36.81 3.91
CA SER A 29 23.57 36.24 2.64
C SER A 29 22.77 36.74 1.43
N MET A 30 21.46 36.97 1.58
CA MET A 30 20.60 37.53 0.53
C MET A 30 20.90 39.01 0.24
N ASP A 31 21.41 39.76 1.22
CA ASP A 31 21.85 41.14 1.02
C ASP A 31 23.19 41.22 0.28
N LEU A 32 24.05 40.22 0.45
CA LEU A 32 25.36 40.13 -0.19
C LEU A 32 25.34 39.45 -1.57
N ASP A 33 24.38 38.55 -1.81
CA ASP A 33 24.25 37.79 -3.06
C ASP A 33 22.91 38.07 -3.79
N PRO A 34 22.94 38.92 -4.83
CA PRO A 34 21.76 39.19 -5.67
C PRO A 34 21.18 37.96 -6.38
N ALA A 35 22.00 36.94 -6.65
CA ALA A 35 21.53 35.71 -7.29
C ALA A 35 20.69 34.87 -6.32
N LEU A 36 21.13 34.76 -5.06
CA LEU A 36 20.38 34.09 -3.99
C LEU A 36 19.05 34.79 -3.70
N LYS A 37 19.05 36.14 -3.70
CA LYS A 37 17.83 36.93 -3.56
C LYS A 37 16.85 36.67 -4.70
N LYS A 38 17.34 36.64 -5.94
CA LYS A 38 16.53 36.33 -7.13
C LYS A 38 15.94 34.91 -7.04
N GLU A 39 16.70 33.94 -6.55
CA GLU A 39 16.22 32.58 -6.34
C GLU A 39 15.10 32.55 -5.29
N MET A 40 15.29 33.18 -4.12
CA MET A 40 14.24 33.32 -3.09
C MET A 40 12.94 33.94 -3.65
N ASP A 41 13.05 34.97 -4.48
CA ASP A 41 11.88 35.62 -5.09
C ASP A 41 11.11 34.67 -6.05
N GLN A 42 11.82 33.78 -6.78
CA GLN A 42 11.18 32.76 -7.62
C GLN A 42 10.39 31.75 -6.79
N TYR A 43 10.93 31.29 -5.66
CA TYR A 43 10.22 30.38 -4.77
C TYR A 43 8.99 31.05 -4.14
N ARG A 44 9.10 32.32 -3.74
CA ARG A 44 7.97 33.11 -3.23
C ARG A 44 6.87 33.27 -4.28
N GLU A 45 7.22 33.48 -5.54
CA GLU A 45 6.25 33.58 -6.64
C GLU A 45 5.43 32.28 -6.79
N VAL A 46 6.11 31.12 -6.75
CA VAL A 46 5.45 29.80 -6.84
C VAL A 46 4.49 29.58 -5.67
N ILE A 47 4.92 29.87 -4.44
CA ILE A 47 4.10 29.73 -3.23
C ILE A 47 2.88 30.66 -3.30
N ASN A 48 3.09 31.93 -3.66
CA ASN A 48 2.01 32.91 -3.77
C ASN A 48 0.98 32.49 -4.84
N LYS A 49 1.45 32.00 -5.99
CA LYS A 49 0.58 31.48 -7.05
C LYS A 49 -0.24 30.30 -6.56
N TRP A 50 0.36 29.37 -5.83
CA TRP A 50 -0.33 28.23 -5.23
C TRP A 50 -1.39 28.67 -4.19
N GLN A 51 -1.02 29.56 -3.26
CA GLN A 51 -1.94 30.10 -2.24
C GLN A 51 -3.09 30.92 -2.84
N SER A 52 -2.85 31.64 -3.94
CA SER A 52 -3.86 32.42 -4.65
C SER A 52 -4.75 31.59 -5.58
N THR A 53 -4.36 30.34 -5.86
CA THR A 53 -5.17 29.47 -6.71
C THR A 53 -6.37 29.01 -5.90
N PRO A 54 -7.62 29.36 -6.31
CA PRO A 54 -8.79 28.93 -5.57
C PRO A 54 -8.83 27.41 -5.55
N LEU A 55 -8.86 26.85 -4.33
CA LEU A 55 -9.09 25.43 -4.14
C LEU A 55 -10.41 25.09 -4.83
N ARG A 56 -10.38 24.21 -5.82
CA ARG A 56 -11.61 23.62 -6.36
C ARG A 56 -12.25 22.87 -5.19
N SER A 57 -13.36 23.37 -4.69
CA SER A 57 -14.09 22.67 -3.64
C SER A 57 -14.67 21.39 -4.23
N THR A 58 -14.16 20.25 -3.79
CA THR A 58 -14.84 18.97 -4.00
C THR A 58 -16.25 19.10 -3.42
N PRO A 59 -17.32 18.69 -4.13
CA PRO A 59 -18.67 18.75 -3.59
C PRO A 59 -18.72 18.08 -2.21
N VAL A 60 -19.25 18.78 -1.20
CA VAL A 60 -19.27 18.37 0.23
C VAL A 60 -19.65 16.89 0.42
N LYS A 61 -20.61 16.40 -0.38
CA LYS A 61 -21.06 14.99 -0.40
C LYS A 61 -19.98 13.94 -0.73
N GLN A 62 -18.87 14.30 -1.37
CA GLN A 62 -17.78 13.38 -1.64
C GLN A 62 -16.85 13.25 -0.43
N ILE A 63 -16.67 14.35 0.33
CA ILE A 63 -15.90 14.36 1.56
C ILE A 63 -16.64 13.56 2.64
N ASP A 64 -17.97 13.74 2.75
CA ASP A 64 -18.77 13.00 3.72
C ASP A 64 -18.72 11.48 3.46
N ARG A 65 -18.86 11.05 2.20
CA ARG A 65 -18.74 9.64 1.82
C ARG A 65 -17.33 9.08 2.03
N PHE A 66 -16.32 9.90 1.81
CA PHE A 66 -14.94 9.51 2.06
C PHE A 66 -14.66 9.36 3.56
N ASN A 67 -15.16 10.28 4.39
CA ASN A 67 -15.05 10.21 5.83
C ASN A 67 -15.84 9.03 6.42
N GLU A 68 -17.04 8.77 5.90
CA GLU A 68 -17.83 7.58 6.24
C GLU A 68 -17.07 6.30 5.88
N TRP A 69 -16.45 6.25 4.69
CA TRP A 69 -15.58 5.13 4.30
C TRP A 69 -14.33 5.01 5.20
N LEU A 70 -13.69 6.10 5.59
CA LEU A 70 -12.56 6.07 6.54
C LEU A 70 -13.00 5.54 7.91
N ASP A 71 -14.15 5.95 8.41
CA ASP A 71 -14.66 5.46 9.69
C ASP A 71 -14.93 3.94 9.67
N THR A 72 -15.32 3.39 8.51
CA THR A 72 -15.46 1.92 8.35
C THR A 72 -14.13 1.18 8.41
N GLN A 73 -13.03 1.80 8.00
CA GLN A 73 -11.71 1.16 7.91
C GLN A 73 -10.83 1.41 9.14
N VAL A 74 -11.02 2.54 9.83
CA VAL A 74 -10.17 3.00 10.94
C VAL A 74 -10.75 2.62 12.30
N SER A 75 -11.98 2.09 12.37
CA SER A 75 -12.58 1.62 13.62
C SER A 75 -11.75 0.48 14.24
N PRO A 76 -11.20 0.67 15.47
CA PRO A 76 -10.53 -0.40 16.18
C PRO A 76 -11.51 -1.56 16.47
N ARG A 77 -11.07 -2.78 16.19
CA ARG A 77 -11.74 -4.05 16.55
C ARG A 77 -12.48 -3.94 17.88
N GLU A 78 -13.76 -4.29 17.83
CA GLU A 78 -14.73 -4.52 18.90
C GLU A 78 -14.33 -4.15 20.33
N LYS A 79 -15.06 -3.20 20.92
CA LYS A 79 -15.10 -3.00 22.37
C LYS A 79 -15.60 -4.30 23.02
N ILE A 80 -14.71 -5.03 23.68
CA ILE A 80 -15.05 -6.14 24.57
C ILE A 80 -16.08 -5.61 25.57
N THR A 81 -17.33 -6.08 25.46
CA THR A 81 -18.39 -5.71 26.40
C THR A 81 -18.09 -6.36 27.75
N LYS A 82 -18.24 -5.60 28.83
CA LYS A 82 -18.08 -6.11 30.20
C LYS A 82 -19.11 -7.23 30.42
N THR A 83 -18.64 -8.47 30.59
CA THR A 83 -19.50 -9.60 30.89
C THR A 83 -20.11 -9.45 32.28
N ARG A 84 -21.43 -9.36 32.34
CA ARG A 84 -22.20 -9.47 33.57
C ARG A 84 -22.17 -10.93 34.02
N THR A 85 -21.55 -11.22 35.17
CA THR A 85 -21.50 -12.58 35.71
C THR A 85 -22.90 -13.05 36.08
N LEU A 86 -23.42 -14.01 35.33
CA LEU A 86 -24.74 -14.61 35.55
C LEU A 86 -24.56 -15.96 36.28
N ASN A 87 -25.28 -16.15 37.38
CA ASN A 87 -25.20 -17.35 38.21
C ASN A 87 -25.88 -18.57 37.52
N TRP A 88 -25.14 -19.15 36.58
CA TRP A 88 -25.37 -20.35 35.78
C TRP A 88 -25.96 -21.60 36.48
N TRP A 89 -25.73 -21.81 37.79
CA TRP A 89 -26.25 -23.00 38.48
C TRP A 89 -27.79 -23.07 38.53
N LYS A 90 -28.50 -21.93 38.38
CA LYS A 90 -29.97 -21.92 38.37
C LYS A 90 -30.58 -22.39 37.05
N TYR A 91 -29.77 -22.54 36.00
CA TYR A 91 -30.21 -22.90 34.64
C TYR A 91 -29.69 -24.26 34.17
N ALA A 92 -28.98 -25.01 35.03
CA ALA A 92 -28.37 -26.30 34.67
C ALA A 92 -29.38 -27.34 34.17
N ALA A 93 -30.61 -27.36 34.71
CA ALA A 93 -31.67 -28.27 34.25
C ALA A 93 -32.28 -27.88 32.88
N ALA A 94 -32.28 -26.59 32.53
CA ALA A 94 -32.69 -26.10 31.21
C ALA A 94 -31.57 -26.26 30.16
N ALA A 95 -30.31 -26.18 30.61
CA ALA A 95 -29.13 -26.38 29.76
C ALA A 95 -29.06 -27.81 29.20
N SER A 96 -29.46 -28.84 29.96
CA SER A 96 -29.52 -30.23 29.46
C SER A 96 -30.49 -30.43 28.29
N PHE A 97 -31.60 -29.69 28.26
CA PHE A 97 -32.57 -29.76 27.16
C PHE A 97 -32.09 -29.01 25.92
N LEU A 98 -31.42 -27.86 26.12
CA LEU A 98 -30.77 -27.10 25.05
C LEU A 98 -29.53 -27.81 24.49
N ILE A 99 -28.79 -28.57 25.29
CA ILE A 99 -27.65 -29.39 24.82
C ILE A 99 -28.14 -30.54 23.94
N LEU A 100 -29.28 -31.17 24.26
CA LEU A 100 -29.88 -32.21 23.43
C LEU A 100 -30.41 -31.66 22.09
N ILE A 101 -31.10 -30.53 22.11
CA ILE A 101 -31.56 -29.85 20.88
C ILE A 101 -30.36 -29.32 20.08
N SER A 102 -29.35 -28.78 20.77
CA SER A 102 -28.12 -28.30 20.16
C SER A 102 -27.32 -29.45 19.53
N PHE A 103 -27.21 -30.63 20.15
CA PHE A 103 -26.51 -31.79 19.59
C PHE A 103 -27.21 -32.35 18.34
N LEU A 104 -28.53 -32.25 18.27
CA LEU A 104 -29.33 -32.67 17.11
C LEU A 104 -29.31 -31.63 15.96
N MET A 105 -29.17 -30.34 16.27
CA MET A 105 -29.05 -29.22 15.30
C MET A 105 -27.60 -28.83 14.96
N LEU A 106 -26.62 -29.32 15.72
CA LEU A 106 -25.19 -29.06 15.57
C LEU A 106 -24.65 -29.42 14.17
N PRO A 107 -25.11 -30.49 13.50
CA PRO A 107 -24.67 -30.79 12.13
C PRO A 107 -25.20 -29.81 11.09
N GLN A 108 -26.25 -29.02 11.35
CA GLN A 108 -26.81 -28.06 10.39
C GLN A 108 -26.31 -26.63 10.60
N ILE A 109 -26.14 -26.18 11.84
CA ILE A 109 -25.73 -24.79 12.13
C ILE A 109 -24.23 -24.55 11.89
N PHE A 110 -23.38 -25.59 11.99
CA PHE A 110 -21.94 -25.47 11.71
C PHE A 110 -21.55 -25.85 10.27
N ASN A 111 -22.50 -26.30 9.45
CA ASN A 111 -22.22 -26.70 8.07
C ASN A 111 -22.51 -25.60 7.03
N ASP A 112 -23.21 -24.51 7.42
CA ASP A 112 -23.58 -23.40 6.51
C ASP A 112 -22.56 -22.24 6.47
N GLY A 113 -21.35 -22.42 7.04
CA GLY A 113 -20.41 -21.30 7.24
C GLY A 113 -19.17 -21.24 6.33
N LYS A 114 -18.92 -22.24 5.46
CA LYS A 114 -17.68 -22.31 4.67
C LYS A 114 -17.84 -22.86 3.24
N GLU A 115 -19.05 -22.79 2.69
CA GLU A 115 -19.29 -23.03 1.25
C GLU A 115 -19.92 -21.80 0.58
N THR A 116 -19.52 -20.60 1.00
CA THR A 116 -20.05 -19.36 0.46
C THR A 116 -19.31 -18.95 -0.81
N ASN A 117 -19.86 -19.32 -1.95
CA ASN A 117 -19.87 -18.41 -3.12
C ASN A 117 -18.50 -18.03 -3.74
N THR A 118 -17.46 -18.89 -3.62
CA THR A 118 -16.12 -18.65 -4.18
C THR A 118 -16.17 -18.43 -5.69
N GLN A 119 -17.06 -19.13 -6.41
CA GLN A 119 -17.17 -19.02 -7.86
C GLN A 119 -17.74 -17.67 -8.31
N ALA A 120 -18.84 -17.19 -7.72
CA ALA A 120 -19.39 -15.89 -8.09
C ALA A 120 -18.44 -14.74 -7.72
N GLN A 121 -17.71 -14.90 -6.61
CA GLN A 121 -16.65 -13.98 -6.21
C GLN A 121 -15.52 -13.94 -7.25
N LYS A 122 -15.01 -15.10 -7.69
CA LYS A 122 -14.03 -15.19 -8.79
C LYS A 122 -14.53 -14.54 -10.08
N GLU A 123 -15.78 -14.78 -10.46
CA GLU A 123 -16.37 -14.17 -11.66
C GLU A 123 -16.44 -12.65 -11.53
N GLN A 124 -16.86 -12.13 -10.37
CA GLN A 124 -16.86 -10.70 -10.08
C GLN A 124 -15.45 -10.12 -10.12
N LEU A 125 -14.45 -10.82 -9.56
CA LEU A 125 -13.05 -10.40 -9.64
C LEU A 125 -12.63 -10.27 -11.10
N LEU A 126 -12.84 -11.31 -11.90
CA LEU A 126 -12.48 -11.35 -13.32
C LEU A 126 -13.14 -10.20 -14.10
N GLN A 127 -14.42 -9.92 -13.84
CA GLN A 127 -15.12 -8.78 -14.44
C GLN A 127 -14.47 -7.44 -14.05
N LEU A 128 -14.11 -7.27 -12.78
CA LEU A 128 -13.51 -6.03 -12.29
C LEU A 128 -12.09 -5.82 -12.81
N VAL A 129 -11.24 -6.85 -12.80
CA VAL A 129 -9.85 -6.74 -13.32
C VAL A 129 -9.80 -6.65 -14.85
N SER A 130 -10.85 -7.08 -15.55
CA SER A 130 -10.96 -6.91 -17.01
C SER A 130 -11.62 -5.56 -17.40
N ALA A 131 -11.98 -4.73 -16.42
CA ALA A 131 -12.65 -3.46 -16.69
C ALA A 131 -11.73 -2.45 -17.40
N GLN A 132 -12.31 -1.63 -18.28
CA GLN A 132 -11.55 -0.64 -19.05
C GLN A 132 -10.90 0.44 -18.17
N ASN A 133 -11.58 0.83 -17.10
CA ASN A 133 -11.14 1.90 -16.20
C ASN A 133 -10.25 1.35 -15.06
N THR A 134 -9.24 2.13 -14.67
CA THR A 134 -8.25 1.75 -13.64
C THR A 134 -8.88 1.53 -12.27
N THR A 135 -9.85 2.35 -11.87
CA THR A 135 -10.48 2.28 -10.56
C THR A 135 -11.21 0.97 -10.32
N SER A 136 -11.93 0.45 -11.31
CA SER A 136 -12.62 -0.84 -11.24
C SER A 136 -11.63 -1.98 -11.10
N ARG A 137 -10.50 -1.95 -11.81
CA ARG A 137 -9.47 -2.99 -11.71
C ARG A 137 -8.84 -3.02 -10.31
N ILE A 138 -8.45 -1.85 -9.77
CA ILE A 138 -7.94 -1.74 -8.39
C ILE A 138 -8.99 -2.20 -7.38
N LYS A 139 -10.26 -1.79 -7.55
CA LYS A 139 -11.34 -2.22 -6.67
C LYS A 139 -11.49 -3.74 -6.64
N GLY A 140 -11.36 -4.40 -7.80
CA GLY A 140 -11.36 -5.86 -7.90
C GLY A 140 -10.24 -6.49 -7.07
N ILE A 141 -9.02 -5.96 -7.18
CA ILE A 141 -7.85 -6.47 -6.45
C ILE A 141 -8.03 -6.31 -4.93
N ASN A 142 -8.38 -5.11 -4.47
CA ASN A 142 -8.47 -4.80 -3.04
C ASN A 142 -9.56 -5.60 -2.32
N GLN A 143 -10.58 -6.07 -3.04
CA GLN A 143 -11.65 -6.89 -2.46
C GLN A 143 -11.14 -8.23 -1.92
N TYR A 144 -10.02 -8.75 -2.43
CA TYR A 144 -9.45 -10.06 -2.04
C TYR A 144 -8.09 -9.95 -1.34
N GLN A 145 -7.65 -8.74 -1.00
CA GLN A 145 -6.37 -8.50 -0.30
C GLN A 145 -6.39 -8.98 1.17
N SER A 146 -7.58 -9.12 1.76
CA SER A 146 -7.75 -9.38 3.21
C SER A 146 -7.77 -10.85 3.61
N GLU A 147 -7.71 -11.78 2.66
CA GLU A 147 -7.81 -13.21 2.97
C GLU A 147 -6.43 -13.85 3.19
N PRO A 148 -6.18 -14.49 4.35
CA PRO A 148 -4.87 -15.07 4.68
C PRO A 148 -4.49 -16.27 3.80
N VAL A 149 -5.47 -16.85 3.10
CA VAL A 149 -5.27 -17.90 2.10
C VAL A 149 -6.01 -17.46 0.85
N VAL A 150 -5.26 -16.98 -0.15
CA VAL A 150 -5.83 -16.62 -1.44
C VAL A 150 -5.97 -17.89 -2.28
N ASP A 151 -7.15 -18.07 -2.87
CA ASP A 151 -7.41 -19.17 -3.82
C ASP A 151 -6.39 -19.16 -4.96
N PRO A 152 -5.82 -20.32 -5.37
CA PRO A 152 -4.85 -20.41 -6.46
C PRO A 152 -5.24 -19.65 -7.73
N ASP A 153 -6.52 -19.68 -8.11
CA ASP A 153 -7.00 -18.98 -9.30
C ASP A 153 -6.92 -17.45 -9.13
N VAL A 154 -7.22 -16.95 -7.93
CA VAL A 154 -7.17 -15.52 -7.60
C VAL A 154 -5.72 -15.04 -7.56
N ARG A 155 -4.82 -15.83 -6.96
CA ARG A 155 -3.38 -15.55 -6.99
C ARG A 155 -2.88 -15.46 -8.43
N ASP A 156 -3.26 -16.40 -9.29
CA ASP A 156 -2.83 -16.41 -10.69
C ASP A 156 -3.40 -15.21 -11.48
N VAL A 157 -4.61 -14.74 -11.14
CA VAL A 157 -5.15 -13.48 -11.65
C VAL A 157 -4.25 -12.30 -11.25
N PHE A 158 -3.86 -12.20 -9.99
CA PHE A 158 -3.01 -11.09 -9.51
C PHE A 158 -1.62 -11.10 -10.15
N ILE A 159 -1.02 -12.29 -10.30
CA ILE A 159 0.25 -12.45 -11.02
C ILE A 159 0.11 -11.94 -12.47
N ARG A 160 -0.94 -12.34 -13.19
CA ARG A 160 -1.21 -11.85 -14.56
C ARG A 160 -1.42 -10.34 -14.62
N VAL A 161 -2.12 -9.76 -13.65
CA VAL A 161 -2.36 -8.31 -13.56
C VAL A 161 -1.04 -7.56 -13.29
N LEU A 162 -0.22 -8.06 -12.37
CA LEU A 162 1.11 -7.48 -12.09
C LEU A 162 2.01 -7.50 -13.33
N GLU A 163 1.94 -8.55 -14.15
CA GLU A 163 2.73 -8.68 -15.37
C GLU A 163 2.25 -7.79 -16.51
N ASN A 164 0.94 -7.68 -16.70
CA ASN A 164 0.39 -7.24 -17.99
C ASN A 164 -0.52 -6.01 -17.91
N ASP A 165 -0.91 -5.53 -16.73
CA ASP A 165 -1.81 -4.36 -16.67
C ASP A 165 -1.10 -3.11 -17.21
N LYS A 166 -1.77 -2.40 -18.11
CA LYS A 166 -1.26 -1.16 -18.71
C LYS A 166 -0.99 -0.03 -17.71
N SER A 167 -1.51 -0.11 -16.48
CA SER A 167 -1.38 0.94 -15.48
C SER A 167 -0.49 0.48 -14.33
N THR A 168 0.65 1.16 -14.14
CA THR A 168 1.59 0.94 -13.04
C THR A 168 0.88 0.89 -11.68
N ASN A 169 -0.13 1.74 -11.45
CA ASN A 169 -0.90 1.73 -10.19
C ASN A 169 -1.71 0.44 -9.98
N VAL A 170 -2.26 -0.17 -11.03
CA VAL A 170 -2.97 -1.45 -10.92
C VAL A 170 -1.99 -2.58 -10.67
N ARG A 171 -0.83 -2.54 -11.34
CA ARG A 171 0.26 -3.48 -11.12
C ARG A 171 0.74 -3.43 -9.67
N LEU A 172 0.98 -2.23 -9.12
CA LEU A 172 1.35 -2.03 -7.72
C LEU A 172 0.27 -2.55 -6.75
N ALA A 173 -1.01 -2.33 -7.03
CA ALA A 173 -2.10 -2.89 -6.22
C ALA A 173 -2.08 -4.43 -6.22
N ALA A 174 -1.85 -5.06 -7.38
CA ALA A 174 -1.71 -6.51 -7.48
C ALA A 174 -0.49 -7.02 -6.69
N LEU A 175 0.64 -6.32 -6.78
CA LEU A 175 1.84 -6.62 -5.99
C LEU A 175 1.59 -6.51 -4.49
N GLU A 176 0.85 -5.49 -4.05
CA GLU A 176 0.48 -5.30 -2.65
C GLU A 176 -0.40 -6.47 -2.15
N ALA A 177 -1.36 -6.91 -2.96
CA ALA A 177 -2.18 -8.08 -2.65
C ALA A 177 -1.34 -9.37 -2.57
N LEU A 178 -0.37 -9.55 -3.45
CA LEU A 178 0.57 -10.67 -3.42
C LEU A 178 1.55 -10.61 -2.24
N SER A 179 1.80 -9.43 -1.66
CA SER A 179 2.76 -9.24 -0.57
C SER A 179 2.40 -10.00 0.73
N GLY A 180 1.13 -10.36 0.90
CA GLY A 180 0.64 -11.20 2.00
C GLY A 180 0.98 -12.69 1.85
N LEU A 181 1.33 -13.14 0.64
CA LEU A 181 1.52 -14.55 0.28
C LEU A 181 2.99 -15.00 0.36
N SER A 182 3.73 -14.52 1.36
CA SER A 182 5.18 -14.78 1.52
C SER A 182 5.59 -16.26 1.58
N GLN A 183 4.65 -17.16 1.88
CA GLN A 183 4.90 -18.61 1.95
C GLN A 183 4.57 -19.34 0.64
N ASP A 184 3.98 -18.66 -0.34
CA ASP A 184 3.65 -19.26 -1.63
C ASP A 184 4.87 -19.20 -2.58
N PRO A 185 5.48 -20.34 -2.93
CA PRO A 185 6.65 -20.38 -3.82
C PRO A 185 6.33 -19.93 -5.25
N GLN A 186 5.09 -20.05 -5.71
CA GLN A 186 4.69 -19.57 -7.04
C GLN A 186 4.69 -18.06 -7.10
N VAL A 187 4.23 -17.38 -6.04
CA VAL A 187 4.30 -15.92 -5.94
C VAL A 187 5.76 -15.47 -5.96
N LYS A 188 6.62 -16.08 -5.15
CA LYS A 188 8.06 -15.76 -5.15
C LYS A 188 8.70 -15.90 -6.52
N THR A 189 8.46 -17.03 -7.18
CA THR A 189 9.00 -17.31 -8.53
C THR A 189 8.51 -16.28 -9.54
N ALA A 190 7.23 -15.90 -9.47
CA ALA A 190 6.67 -14.87 -10.34
C ALA A 190 7.31 -13.50 -10.07
N LEU A 191 7.46 -13.09 -8.81
CA LEU A 191 8.08 -11.81 -8.45
C LEU A 191 9.54 -11.72 -8.93
N ILE A 192 10.33 -12.78 -8.76
CA ILE A 192 11.72 -12.83 -9.25
C ILE A 192 11.76 -12.70 -10.77
N ARG A 193 10.94 -13.47 -11.49
CA ARG A 193 10.86 -13.37 -12.95
C ARG A 193 10.44 -11.96 -13.41
N ILE A 194 9.47 -11.34 -12.74
CA ILE A 194 9.02 -9.98 -13.11
C ILE A 194 10.14 -8.98 -12.83
N LEU A 195 10.81 -9.07 -11.69
CA LEU A 195 11.95 -8.22 -11.36
C LEU A 195 13.05 -8.25 -12.43
N GLU A 196 13.35 -9.43 -12.97
CA GLU A 196 14.39 -9.63 -14.00
C GLU A 196 14.03 -9.09 -15.39
N ASN A 197 12.74 -9.03 -15.71
CA ASN A 197 12.27 -8.77 -17.08
C ASN A 197 11.47 -7.47 -17.22
N ASP A 198 11.02 -6.85 -16.12
CA ASP A 198 10.27 -5.60 -16.18
C ASP A 198 11.18 -4.39 -16.43
N HIS A 199 10.63 -3.36 -17.06
CA HIS A 199 11.33 -2.11 -17.34
C HIS A 199 10.73 -0.93 -16.58
N GLU A 200 9.67 -1.13 -15.80
CA GLU A 200 9.06 -0.09 -14.97
C GLU A 200 9.80 -0.01 -13.61
N PRO A 201 10.58 1.06 -13.35
CA PRO A 201 11.44 1.15 -12.17
C PRO A 201 10.66 1.04 -10.86
N ALA A 202 9.47 1.65 -10.82
CA ALA A 202 8.58 1.62 -9.66
C ALA A 202 8.15 0.19 -9.28
N ILE A 203 7.95 -0.69 -10.27
CA ILE A 203 7.58 -2.09 -10.02
C ILE A 203 8.78 -2.88 -9.54
N GLN A 204 9.95 -2.70 -10.17
CA GLN A 204 11.18 -3.38 -9.76
C GLN A 204 11.54 -3.04 -8.31
N MET A 205 11.56 -1.74 -7.95
CA MET A 205 11.83 -1.30 -6.58
C MET A 205 10.83 -1.87 -5.57
N ALA A 206 9.54 -1.89 -5.90
CA ALA A 206 8.51 -2.44 -5.01
C ALA A 206 8.68 -3.95 -4.80
N ILE A 207 9.05 -4.69 -5.84
CA ILE A 207 9.34 -6.13 -5.75
C ILE A 207 10.58 -6.39 -4.88
N ILE A 208 11.67 -5.64 -5.09
CA ILE A 208 12.90 -5.76 -4.28
C ILE A 208 12.54 -5.58 -2.80
N ASN A 209 11.79 -4.53 -2.47
CA ASN A 209 11.36 -4.25 -1.10
C ASN A 209 10.56 -5.39 -0.48
N ILE A 210 9.65 -6.02 -1.23
CA ILE A 210 8.86 -7.16 -0.75
C ILE A 210 9.74 -8.40 -0.51
N LEU A 211 10.61 -8.74 -1.46
CA LEU A 211 11.49 -9.91 -1.37
C LEU A 211 12.49 -9.78 -0.20
N VAL A 212 13.02 -8.57 0.01
CA VAL A 212 13.89 -8.24 1.15
C VAL A 212 13.11 -8.33 2.47
N LYS A 213 11.88 -7.80 2.53
CA LYS A 213 11.01 -7.89 3.71
C LYS A 213 10.70 -9.34 4.08
N TRP A 214 10.55 -10.22 3.11
CA TRP A 214 10.36 -11.66 3.32
C TRP A 214 11.65 -12.39 3.76
N LYS A 215 12.79 -11.71 3.80
CA LYS A 215 14.12 -12.26 4.12
C LYS A 215 14.48 -13.45 3.24
N ASP A 216 14.11 -13.39 1.96
CA ASP A 216 14.38 -14.47 1.04
C ASP A 216 15.82 -14.40 0.51
N SER A 217 16.73 -15.15 1.13
CA SER A 217 18.15 -15.16 0.71
C SER A 217 18.36 -15.64 -0.73
N THR A 218 17.39 -16.33 -1.35
CA THR A 218 17.55 -16.80 -2.74
C THR A 218 17.53 -15.67 -3.75
N VAL A 219 16.97 -14.50 -3.41
CA VAL A 219 16.94 -13.34 -4.32
C VAL A 219 18.30 -12.64 -4.43
N LYS A 220 19.26 -12.95 -3.55
CA LYS A 220 20.56 -12.26 -3.51
C LYS A 220 21.30 -12.32 -4.85
N GLY A 221 21.26 -13.47 -5.53
CA GLY A 221 21.83 -13.62 -6.88
C GLY A 221 21.15 -12.69 -7.89
N THR A 222 19.82 -12.73 -7.97
CA THR A 222 19.04 -11.82 -8.84
C THR A 222 19.35 -10.35 -8.57
N LEU A 223 19.45 -9.93 -7.30
CA LEU A 223 19.79 -8.55 -6.96
C LEU A 223 21.20 -8.16 -7.39
N GLN A 224 22.18 -9.07 -7.26
CA GLN A 224 23.54 -8.83 -7.75
C GLN A 224 23.57 -8.70 -9.28
N GLU A 225 22.83 -9.54 -10.00
CA GLU A 225 22.72 -9.45 -11.46
C GLU A 225 22.12 -8.13 -11.92
N LEU A 226 21.18 -7.54 -11.18
CA LEU A 226 20.62 -6.22 -11.51
C LEU A 226 21.66 -5.09 -11.41
N LEU A 227 22.63 -5.19 -10.49
CA LEU A 227 23.69 -4.18 -10.34
C LEU A 227 24.61 -4.13 -11.56
N ASP A 228 24.83 -5.28 -12.19
CA ASP A 228 25.75 -5.43 -13.32
C ASP A 228 25.11 -5.08 -14.68
N LYS A 229 23.78 -4.99 -14.76
CA LYS A 229 23.06 -4.67 -16.01
C LYS A 229 23.09 -3.18 -16.32
N GLU A 230 23.57 -2.82 -17.51
CA GLU A 230 23.61 -1.41 -17.95
C GLU A 230 22.21 -0.81 -18.15
N GLU A 231 21.24 -1.59 -18.63
CA GLU A 231 19.88 -1.11 -18.86
C GLU A 231 19.06 -0.82 -17.59
N VAL A 232 19.52 -1.29 -16.42
CA VAL A 232 18.80 -1.11 -15.16
C VAL A 232 19.01 0.34 -14.65
N PRO A 233 17.92 1.08 -14.36
CA PRO A 233 17.99 2.43 -13.80
C PRO A 233 18.78 2.51 -12.49
N GLU A 234 19.43 3.65 -12.25
CA GLU A 234 20.33 3.82 -11.08
C GLU A 234 19.60 3.70 -9.73
N ASP A 235 18.37 4.21 -9.64
CA ASP A 235 17.52 4.08 -8.45
C ASP A 235 17.16 2.61 -8.14
N VAL A 236 16.92 1.80 -9.17
CA VAL A 236 16.70 0.35 -9.03
C VAL A 236 17.99 -0.35 -8.56
N LYS A 237 19.16 0.08 -9.05
CA LYS A 237 20.45 -0.46 -8.58
C LYS A 237 20.74 -0.10 -7.13
N GLU A 238 20.47 1.14 -6.74
CA GLU A 238 20.59 1.57 -5.35
C GLU A 238 19.71 0.71 -4.43
N GLU A 239 18.44 0.49 -4.79
CA GLU A 239 17.54 -0.38 -4.02
C GLU A 239 18.00 -1.84 -4.01
N ALA A 240 18.49 -2.37 -5.13
CA ALA A 240 19.05 -3.72 -5.21
C ALA A 240 20.29 -3.87 -4.30
N PHE A 241 21.19 -2.88 -4.28
CA PHE A 241 22.36 -2.86 -3.42
C PHE A 241 21.98 -2.84 -1.93
N LEU A 242 21.00 -2.00 -1.56
CA LEU A 242 20.44 -1.98 -0.21
C LEU A 242 19.82 -3.34 0.15
N GLY A 243 19.10 -3.97 -0.79
CA GLY A 243 18.53 -5.30 -0.62
C GLY A 243 19.58 -6.38 -0.35
N VAL A 244 20.67 -6.42 -1.13
CA VAL A 244 21.80 -7.36 -0.94
C VAL A 244 22.44 -7.20 0.45
N THR A 245 22.51 -5.97 0.95
CA THR A 245 23.10 -5.67 2.26
C THR A 245 22.21 -6.08 3.43
N ARG A 246 20.89 -6.09 3.23
CA ARG A 246 19.88 -6.42 4.24
C ARG A 246 19.61 -7.93 4.37
N LEU A 247 20.04 -8.73 3.37
CA LEU A 247 19.88 -10.19 3.27
C LEU A 247 21.15 -10.96 3.65
#